data_AF-A0A350NUY3-F1
#
_entry.id   AF-A0A350NUY3-F1
#
_cell.length_a   1.000
_cell.length_b   1.000
_cell.length_c   1.000
_cell.angle_alpha   90.00
_cell.angle_beta   90.00
_cell.angle_gamma   90.00
#
_symmetry.space_group_name_H-M   'P 1'
#
loop_
_entity.id
_entity.type
_entity.pdbx_description
1 polymer ?
#
loop_
_entity_poly.entity_id
_entity_poly.type
_entity_poly.pdbx_seq_one_letter_code
_entity_poly.pdbx_strand_id
1 'polypeptide(L)'
;EYPMICFNGGRPEADGTYTERTKIGMISVIIHEVGHNFFPMIINSDERQWTWMDEGLNTFVQYLTEKEFDRNYPTRRGSARDIRSYMGGDKSRISPIMTNSESIYQFGNNAYGKPATALNILRETVMGRELFDYAFKEYSRRWAFRHPSPADFFRTMEDASSVDLDWFWRGWFYTTDHVDMALDQVRWLQIDTQDPDVESAFDRAASENEPADVSLIRDASYITETYLEADPSLHDFYTTTDPFMVLELDKVESQERLGKMNTEEIALLQSGKNYYEITFRNKGGLVMPLIVEFELDNGEKLLHRIPAEIWKMSEPTVTKVFVTPTPAVRIALDPMLETADVDMSDNYWPARPEPSRFEIFKSESELRWGATRDENPMQRSQRSSELENVED
;
A
#
# COMPACT_ATOMS: atom_id res chain seq x y z
N GLU A 1 -0.73 -23.57 -25.88
CA GLU A 1 0.64 -24.13 -26.05
C GLU A 1 0.62 -25.55 -26.65
N TYR A 2 1.76 -26.14 -27.03
CA TYR A 2 1.80 -27.57 -27.41
C TYR A 2 2.08 -28.41 -26.16
N PRO A 3 1.18 -29.32 -25.74
CA PRO A 3 1.18 -29.97 -24.41
C PRO A 3 2.41 -30.85 -24.06
N MET A 4 3.42 -30.93 -24.92
CA MET A 4 4.62 -31.77 -24.71
C MET A 4 5.92 -31.13 -25.21
N ILE A 5 5.92 -29.85 -25.62
CA ILE A 5 7.13 -29.18 -26.11
C ILE A 5 7.24 -27.81 -25.43
N CYS A 6 8.22 -27.70 -24.54
CA CYS A 6 8.62 -26.45 -23.92
C CYS A 6 9.85 -25.87 -24.65
N PHE A 7 9.77 -24.63 -25.09
CA PHE A 7 10.89 -23.91 -25.70
C PHE A 7 11.62 -23.08 -24.63
N ASN A 8 12.58 -23.71 -23.95
CA ASN A 8 13.42 -23.02 -22.98
C ASN A 8 14.51 -22.20 -23.69
N GLY A 9 14.38 -20.88 -23.63
CA GLY A 9 15.43 -19.94 -24.02
C GLY A 9 16.49 -19.80 -22.92
N GLY A 10 17.68 -19.34 -23.30
CA GLY A 10 18.79 -19.10 -22.38
C GLY A 10 19.88 -20.14 -22.51
N ARG A 11 20.86 -19.85 -23.37
CA ARG A 11 22.11 -20.61 -23.44
C ARG A 11 23.24 -19.72 -22.93
N PRO A 12 24.27 -20.29 -22.28
CA PRO A 12 25.51 -19.57 -22.05
C PRO A 12 26.09 -19.04 -23.36
N GLU A 13 26.84 -17.96 -23.27
CA GLU A 13 27.70 -17.47 -24.33
C GLU A 13 28.79 -18.51 -24.66
N ALA A 14 29.51 -18.32 -25.76
CA ALA A 14 30.54 -19.27 -26.20
C ALA A 14 31.67 -19.48 -25.17
N ASP A 15 31.91 -18.49 -24.31
CA ASP A 15 32.88 -18.53 -23.19
C ASP A 15 32.31 -19.16 -21.91
N GLY A 16 31.06 -19.64 -21.94
CA GLY A 16 30.37 -20.24 -20.79
C GLY A 16 29.76 -19.23 -19.81
N THR A 17 29.90 -17.93 -20.05
CA THR A 17 29.29 -16.87 -19.23
C THR A 17 27.83 -16.64 -19.60
N TYR A 18 27.08 -15.95 -18.74
CA TYR A 18 25.68 -15.59 -18.99
C TYR A 18 25.27 -14.39 -18.14
N THR A 19 24.20 -13.70 -18.55
CA THR A 19 23.61 -12.62 -17.75
C THR A 19 22.70 -13.19 -16.66
N GLU A 20 22.48 -12.43 -15.58
CA GLU A 20 21.46 -12.76 -14.58
C GLU A 20 20.08 -12.93 -15.24
N ARG A 21 19.73 -12.06 -16.20
CA ARG A 21 18.48 -12.14 -16.96
C ARG A 21 18.34 -13.48 -17.69
N THR A 22 19.43 -13.99 -18.27
CA THR A 22 19.45 -15.31 -18.95
C THR A 22 19.20 -16.44 -17.95
N LYS A 23 19.90 -16.42 -16.81
CA LYS A 23 19.75 -17.42 -15.74
C LYS A 23 18.32 -17.46 -15.20
N ILE A 24 17.81 -16.29 -14.76
CA ILE A 24 16.47 -16.17 -14.18
C ILE A 24 15.40 -16.47 -15.23
N GLY A 25 15.54 -15.97 -16.46
CA GLY A 25 14.59 -16.24 -17.53
C GLY A 25 14.45 -17.74 -17.83
N MET A 26 15.57 -18.45 -17.92
CA MET A 26 15.56 -19.90 -18.15
C MET A 26 14.89 -20.66 -17.00
N ILE A 27 15.27 -20.37 -15.75
CA ILE A 27 14.70 -21.05 -14.57
C ILE A 27 13.20 -20.78 -14.46
N SER A 28 12.77 -19.52 -14.59
CA SER A 28 11.35 -19.13 -14.52
C SER A 28 10.50 -19.80 -15.59
N VAL A 29 10.97 -19.89 -16.84
CA VAL A 29 10.25 -20.58 -17.91
C VAL A 29 10.14 -22.07 -17.60
N ILE A 30 11.22 -22.72 -17.16
CA ILE A 30 11.16 -24.14 -16.78
C ILE A 30 10.13 -24.37 -15.67
N ILE A 31 10.12 -23.52 -14.63
CA ILE A 31 9.14 -23.63 -13.53
C ILE A 31 7.71 -23.47 -14.06
N HIS A 32 7.46 -22.45 -14.89
CA HIS A 32 6.15 -22.18 -15.48
C HIS A 32 5.65 -23.39 -16.29
N GLU A 33 6.50 -23.91 -17.15
CA GLU A 33 6.15 -24.95 -18.12
C GLU A 33 5.97 -26.31 -17.43
N VAL A 34 6.72 -26.57 -16.36
CA VAL A 34 6.46 -27.70 -15.46
C VAL A 34 5.13 -27.52 -14.73
N GLY A 35 4.79 -26.30 -14.32
CA GLY A 35 3.51 -25.98 -13.69
C GLY A 35 2.30 -26.29 -14.59
N HIS A 36 2.45 -26.18 -15.91
CA HIS A 36 1.40 -26.56 -16.86
C HIS A 36 0.98 -28.03 -16.78
N ASN A 37 1.81 -28.94 -16.25
CA ASN A 37 1.38 -30.31 -15.95
C ASN A 37 0.14 -30.37 -15.04
N PHE A 38 -0.11 -29.32 -14.24
CA PHE A 38 -1.32 -29.20 -13.44
C PHE A 38 -2.37 -28.34 -14.13
N PHE A 39 -2.03 -27.09 -14.48
CA PHE A 39 -2.94 -26.11 -15.08
C PHE A 39 -2.48 -25.76 -16.50
N PRO A 40 -3.12 -26.25 -17.59
CA PRO A 40 -4.40 -26.93 -17.62
C PRO A 40 -4.35 -28.46 -17.70
N MET A 41 -3.18 -29.11 -17.74
CA MET A 41 -3.12 -30.50 -18.22
C MET A 41 -3.88 -31.51 -17.32
N ILE A 42 -3.91 -31.31 -16.00
CA ILE A 42 -4.75 -32.09 -15.09
C ILE A 42 -6.09 -31.39 -14.84
N ILE A 43 -6.10 -30.06 -14.72
CA ILE A 43 -7.29 -29.24 -14.46
C ILE A 43 -7.58 -28.42 -15.72
N ASN A 44 -8.38 -28.97 -16.63
CA ASN A 44 -8.46 -28.52 -18.01
C ASN A 44 -9.42 -27.34 -18.20
N SER A 45 -8.94 -26.15 -18.53
CA SER A 45 -9.79 -24.99 -18.77
C SER A 45 -9.99 -24.72 -20.27
N ASP A 46 -11.03 -23.95 -20.63
CA ASP A 46 -11.20 -23.44 -22.00
C ASP A 46 -10.27 -22.24 -22.25
N GLU A 47 -9.01 -22.52 -22.59
CA GLU A 47 -7.95 -21.51 -22.83
C GLU A 47 -8.40 -20.40 -23.79
N ARG A 48 -9.21 -20.73 -24.80
CA ARG A 48 -9.66 -19.77 -25.84
C ARG A 48 -10.66 -18.76 -25.31
N GLN A 49 -11.39 -19.11 -24.25
CA GLN A 49 -12.32 -18.22 -23.58
C GLN A 49 -11.69 -17.57 -22.35
N TRP A 50 -10.94 -18.35 -21.57
CA TRP A 50 -10.48 -17.99 -20.23
C TRP A 50 -8.99 -18.23 -20.04
N THR A 51 -8.14 -17.66 -20.91
CA THR A 51 -6.67 -17.87 -20.85
C THR A 51 -6.06 -17.64 -19.46
N TRP A 52 -6.63 -16.74 -18.65
CA TRP A 52 -6.13 -16.50 -17.30
C TRP A 52 -6.23 -17.73 -16.37
N MET A 53 -7.15 -18.66 -16.63
CA MET A 53 -7.25 -19.90 -15.86
C MET A 53 -6.05 -20.80 -16.11
N ASP A 54 -5.49 -20.78 -17.31
CA ASP A 54 -4.27 -21.51 -17.63
C ASP A 54 -3.08 -20.73 -17.11
N GLU A 55 -2.93 -19.50 -17.61
CA GLU A 55 -1.72 -18.71 -17.45
C GLU A 55 -1.62 -18.04 -16.08
N GLY A 56 -2.74 -17.58 -15.55
CA GLY A 56 -2.81 -16.86 -14.27
C GLY A 56 -2.69 -17.80 -13.07
N LEU A 57 -3.42 -18.93 -13.08
CA LEU A 57 -3.28 -19.97 -12.04
C LEU A 57 -1.86 -20.54 -12.05
N ASN A 58 -1.32 -20.82 -13.23
CA ASN A 58 0.05 -21.33 -13.37
C ASN A 58 1.09 -20.29 -12.92
N THR A 59 0.93 -19.01 -13.29
CA THR A 59 1.81 -17.92 -12.83
C THR A 59 1.78 -17.76 -11.30
N PHE A 60 0.63 -17.97 -10.65
CA PHE A 60 0.55 -17.98 -9.19
C PHE A 60 1.37 -19.12 -8.56
N VAL A 61 1.24 -20.34 -9.07
CA VAL A 61 2.04 -21.47 -8.58
C VAL A 61 3.52 -21.28 -8.89
N GLN A 62 3.86 -20.77 -10.07
CA GLN A 62 5.22 -20.37 -10.42
C GLN A 62 5.80 -19.39 -9.40
N TYR A 63 5.05 -18.34 -9.03
CA TYR A 63 5.50 -17.36 -8.02
C TYR A 63 5.86 -18.06 -6.70
N LEU A 64 5.03 -18.99 -6.22
CA LEU A 64 5.31 -19.73 -4.99
C LEU A 64 6.54 -20.61 -5.12
N THR A 65 6.68 -21.33 -6.23
CA THR A 65 7.84 -22.21 -6.48
C THR A 65 9.14 -21.43 -6.62
N GLU A 66 9.13 -20.27 -7.27
CA GLU A 66 10.30 -19.39 -7.36
C GLU A 66 10.75 -18.91 -5.97
N LYS A 67 9.80 -18.53 -5.10
CA LYS A 67 10.09 -18.10 -3.72
C LYS A 67 10.55 -19.23 -2.81
N GLU A 68 10.11 -20.46 -3.07
CA GLU A 68 10.61 -21.66 -2.39
C GLU A 68 12.02 -22.04 -2.87
N PHE A 69 12.30 -21.87 -4.17
CA PHE A 69 13.60 -22.13 -4.77
C PHE A 69 14.69 -21.18 -4.25
N ASP A 70 14.40 -19.88 -4.17
CA ASP A 70 15.25 -18.88 -3.55
C ASP A 70 14.38 -17.76 -2.95
N ARG A 71 14.58 -17.47 -1.65
CA ARG A 71 13.85 -16.39 -0.95
C ARG A 71 14.05 -15.03 -1.64
N ASN A 72 15.22 -14.82 -2.22
CA ASN A 72 15.60 -13.60 -2.92
C ASN A 72 15.36 -13.71 -4.44
N TYR A 73 14.66 -14.74 -4.92
CA TYR A 73 14.39 -14.89 -6.34
C TYR A 73 13.69 -13.64 -6.89
N PRO A 74 14.21 -13.03 -7.98
CA PRO A 74 13.68 -11.79 -8.55
C PRO A 74 12.45 -12.05 -9.41
N THR A 75 11.41 -12.62 -8.81
CA THR A 75 10.12 -12.89 -9.45
C THR A 75 9.53 -11.61 -10.02
N ARG A 76 8.99 -11.70 -11.25
CA ARG A 76 8.52 -10.52 -12.02
C ARG A 76 7.00 -10.33 -12.02
N ARG A 77 6.23 -11.32 -11.57
CA ARG A 77 4.77 -11.29 -11.56
C ARG A 77 4.25 -11.90 -10.28
N GLY A 78 3.14 -11.37 -9.77
CA GLY A 78 2.44 -11.92 -8.61
C GLY A 78 2.56 -11.06 -7.35
N SER A 79 3.60 -10.24 -7.18
CA SER A 79 3.62 -9.32 -6.05
C SER A 79 2.71 -8.12 -6.29
N ALA A 80 2.01 -7.66 -5.25
CA ALA A 80 1.07 -6.53 -5.33
C ALA A 80 1.74 -5.25 -5.86
N ARG A 81 2.99 -4.98 -5.47
CA ARG A 81 3.72 -3.81 -5.97
C ARG A 81 4.02 -3.82 -7.48
N ASP A 82 4.18 -4.99 -8.09
CA ASP A 82 4.65 -5.11 -9.48
C ASP A 82 3.52 -4.84 -10.48
N ILE A 83 2.26 -5.01 -10.07
CA ILE A 83 1.09 -4.80 -10.95
C ILE A 83 0.66 -3.33 -11.03
N ARG A 84 1.15 -2.47 -10.13
CA ARG A 84 0.73 -1.06 -9.99
C ARG A 84 0.81 -0.27 -11.29
N SER A 85 1.93 -0.37 -12.02
CA SER A 85 2.12 0.36 -13.28
C SER A 85 1.12 -0.06 -14.35
N TYR A 86 0.74 -1.35 -14.39
CA TYR A 86 -0.31 -1.81 -15.29
C TYR A 86 -1.67 -1.29 -14.84
N MET A 87 -2.01 -1.43 -13.56
CA MET A 87 -3.33 -1.05 -13.05
C MET A 87 -3.57 0.47 -13.07
N GLY A 88 -2.55 1.29 -12.86
CA GLY A 88 -2.60 2.75 -12.98
C GLY A 88 -2.45 3.27 -14.41
N GLY A 89 -2.33 2.38 -15.40
CA GLY A 89 -2.18 2.74 -16.80
C GLY A 89 -3.47 3.26 -17.45
N ASP A 90 -3.35 3.61 -18.73
CA ASP A 90 -4.46 4.05 -19.57
C ASP A 90 -5.56 2.98 -19.67
N LYS A 91 -6.71 3.27 -19.04
CA LYS A 91 -7.87 2.37 -18.96
C LYS A 91 -8.43 2.00 -20.33
N SER A 92 -8.21 2.81 -21.38
CA SER A 92 -8.64 2.48 -22.74
C SER A 92 -7.85 1.33 -23.37
N ARG A 93 -6.69 0.99 -22.79
CA ARG A 93 -5.78 -0.10 -23.22
C ARG A 93 -5.62 -1.18 -22.16
N ILE A 94 -6.61 -1.32 -21.28
CA ILE A 94 -6.68 -2.34 -20.24
C ILE A 94 -8.03 -3.04 -20.40
N SER A 95 -8.00 -4.38 -20.39
CA SER A 95 -9.21 -5.20 -20.44
C SER A 95 -9.45 -5.84 -19.06
N PRO A 96 -10.72 -6.10 -18.65
CA PRO A 96 -11.00 -6.99 -17.52
C PRO A 96 -10.36 -8.38 -17.71
N ILE A 97 -10.03 -9.09 -16.62
CA ILE A 97 -9.46 -10.45 -16.69
C ILE A 97 -10.43 -11.40 -17.43
N MET A 98 -11.73 -11.18 -17.25
CA MET A 98 -12.80 -11.96 -17.87
C MET A 98 -13.07 -11.60 -19.34
N THR A 99 -12.10 -11.00 -20.04
CA THR A 99 -12.22 -10.68 -21.47
C THR A 99 -11.80 -11.88 -22.30
N ASN A 100 -12.53 -12.14 -23.39
CA ASN A 100 -12.15 -13.18 -24.35
C ASN A 100 -10.73 -12.94 -24.88
N SER A 101 -9.95 -14.02 -24.99
CA SER A 101 -8.52 -14.02 -25.30
C SER A 101 -8.13 -13.25 -26.55
N GLU A 102 -8.97 -13.26 -27.60
CA GLU A 102 -8.70 -12.56 -28.86
C GLU A 102 -8.86 -11.04 -28.75
N SER A 103 -9.53 -10.56 -27.71
CA SER A 103 -9.84 -9.14 -27.47
C SER A 103 -9.01 -8.51 -26.35
N ILE A 104 -8.05 -9.23 -25.78
CA ILE A 104 -7.24 -8.75 -24.65
C ILE A 104 -6.21 -7.72 -25.11
N TYR A 105 -6.26 -6.51 -24.53
CA TYR A 105 -5.13 -5.60 -24.54
C TYR A 105 -4.10 -6.02 -23.48
N GLN A 106 -2.81 -5.86 -23.79
CA GLN A 106 -1.71 -6.18 -22.87
C GLN A 106 -1.78 -7.61 -22.31
N PHE A 107 -1.84 -8.59 -23.21
CA PHE A 107 -1.99 -10.03 -22.91
C PHE A 107 -1.17 -10.52 -21.71
N GLY A 108 0.11 -10.18 -21.64
CA GLY A 108 0.99 -10.60 -20.54
C GLY A 108 0.53 -10.13 -19.14
N ASN A 109 -0.06 -8.94 -19.02
CA ASN A 109 -0.57 -8.44 -17.75
C ASN A 109 -1.96 -8.98 -17.43
N ASN A 110 -2.83 -9.07 -18.44
CA ASN A 110 -4.19 -9.54 -18.24
C ASN A 110 -4.28 -11.06 -17.97
N ALA A 111 -3.56 -11.88 -18.75
CA ALA A 111 -3.62 -13.33 -18.63
C ALA A 111 -2.72 -13.89 -17.52
N TYR A 112 -1.60 -13.23 -17.21
CA TYR A 112 -0.61 -13.73 -16.23
C TYR A 112 -0.51 -12.84 -14.99
N GLY A 113 -0.16 -11.57 -15.18
CA GLY A 113 0.24 -10.67 -14.09
C GLY A 113 -0.86 -10.35 -13.10
N LYS A 114 -1.99 -9.78 -13.57
CA LYS A 114 -3.11 -9.35 -12.72
C LYS A 114 -3.78 -10.53 -12.01
N PRO A 115 -4.08 -11.68 -12.66
CA PRO A 115 -4.65 -12.84 -11.97
C PRO A 115 -3.72 -13.40 -10.89
N ALA A 116 -2.43 -13.60 -11.20
CA ALA A 116 -1.48 -14.11 -10.20
C ALA A 116 -1.33 -13.15 -9.01
N THR A 117 -1.36 -11.85 -9.28
CA THR A 117 -1.31 -10.83 -8.22
C THR A 117 -2.58 -10.84 -7.37
N ALA A 118 -3.75 -10.95 -8.00
CA ALA A 118 -5.02 -11.07 -7.29
C ALA A 118 -5.03 -12.28 -6.34
N LEU A 119 -4.52 -13.42 -6.80
CA LEU A 119 -4.44 -14.64 -5.98
C LEU A 119 -3.44 -14.51 -4.82
N ASN A 120 -2.30 -13.86 -5.04
CA ASN A 120 -1.37 -13.57 -3.95
C ASN A 120 -1.97 -12.59 -2.93
N ILE A 121 -2.72 -11.58 -3.36
CA ILE A 121 -3.41 -10.66 -2.44
C ILE A 121 -4.47 -11.41 -1.63
N LEU A 122 -5.24 -12.31 -2.26
CA LEU A 122 -6.16 -13.17 -1.52
C LEU A 122 -5.44 -14.00 -0.47
N ARG A 123 -4.31 -14.62 -0.86
CA ARG A 123 -3.52 -15.48 0.00
C ARG A 123 -2.85 -14.75 1.17
N GLU A 124 -2.25 -13.59 0.92
CA GLU A 124 -1.42 -12.90 1.91
C GLU A 124 -2.20 -11.88 2.75
N THR A 125 -3.28 -11.30 2.19
CA THR A 125 -3.92 -10.13 2.80
C THR A 125 -5.39 -10.35 3.15
N VAL A 126 -6.17 -11.01 2.30
CA VAL A 126 -7.63 -11.13 2.50
C VAL A 126 -8.01 -12.38 3.30
N MET A 127 -7.56 -13.56 2.86
CA MET A 127 -7.92 -14.86 3.44
C MET A 127 -6.87 -15.39 4.41
N GLY A 128 -5.61 -15.03 4.20
CA GLY A 128 -4.48 -15.67 4.84
C GLY A 128 -4.13 -17.02 4.21
N ARG A 129 -2.88 -17.46 4.41
CA ARG A 129 -2.29 -18.61 3.71
C ARG A 129 -3.05 -19.91 3.96
N GLU A 130 -3.47 -20.16 5.20
CA GLU A 130 -4.12 -21.42 5.57
C GLU A 130 -5.45 -21.64 4.83
N LEU A 131 -6.35 -20.65 4.88
CA LEU A 131 -7.65 -20.73 4.22
C LEU A 131 -7.50 -20.74 2.69
N PHE A 132 -6.61 -19.90 2.16
CA PHE A 132 -6.36 -19.85 0.74
C PHE A 132 -5.78 -21.17 0.22
N ASP A 133 -4.72 -21.68 0.84
CA ASP A 133 -4.04 -22.91 0.40
C ASP A 133 -4.97 -24.12 0.50
N TYR A 134 -5.81 -24.18 1.54
CA TYR A 134 -6.86 -25.20 1.67
C TYR A 134 -7.86 -25.12 0.51
N ALA A 135 -8.42 -23.94 0.25
CA ALA A 135 -9.44 -23.76 -0.78
C ALA A 135 -8.90 -23.98 -2.20
N PHE A 136 -7.69 -23.51 -2.50
CA PHE A 136 -7.02 -23.72 -3.78
C PHE A 136 -6.70 -25.21 -4.03
N LYS A 137 -6.27 -25.92 -2.98
CA LYS A 137 -6.06 -27.37 -3.04
C LYS A 137 -7.38 -28.12 -3.26
N GLU A 138 -8.45 -27.69 -2.62
CA GLU A 138 -9.78 -28.29 -2.80
C GLU A 138 -10.30 -28.07 -4.23
N TYR A 139 -10.13 -26.87 -4.80
CA TYR A 139 -10.38 -26.63 -6.23
C TYR A 139 -9.63 -27.61 -7.12
N SER A 140 -8.33 -27.75 -6.89
CA SER A 140 -7.48 -28.66 -7.66
C SER A 140 -7.96 -30.12 -7.55
N ARG A 141 -8.41 -30.55 -6.37
CA ARG A 141 -8.94 -31.92 -6.15
C ARG A 141 -10.30 -32.13 -6.81
N ARG A 142 -11.24 -31.17 -6.68
CA ARG A 142 -12.59 -31.27 -7.25
C ARG A 142 -12.57 -31.35 -8.77
N TRP A 143 -11.65 -30.62 -9.38
CA TRP A 143 -11.61 -30.41 -10.83
C TRP A 143 -10.48 -31.16 -11.55
N ALA A 144 -9.72 -32.00 -10.84
CA ALA A 144 -8.79 -32.93 -11.46
C ALA A 144 -9.51 -33.81 -12.50
N PHE A 145 -8.96 -33.83 -13.72
CA PHE A 145 -9.48 -34.52 -14.91
C PHE A 145 -10.88 -34.07 -15.34
N ARG A 146 -11.23 -32.80 -15.07
CA ARG A 146 -12.52 -32.17 -15.45
C ARG A 146 -12.27 -30.82 -16.12
N HIS A 147 -13.38 -30.17 -16.53
CA HIS A 147 -13.35 -28.89 -17.24
C HIS A 147 -14.04 -27.76 -16.46
N PRO A 148 -13.37 -27.14 -15.46
CA PRO A 148 -13.95 -26.02 -14.71
C PRO A 148 -14.09 -24.76 -15.56
N SER A 149 -15.16 -24.01 -15.30
CA SER A 149 -15.29 -22.61 -15.70
C SER A 149 -14.76 -21.66 -14.61
N PRO A 150 -14.57 -20.36 -14.89
CA PRO A 150 -14.24 -19.37 -13.87
C PRO A 150 -15.15 -19.39 -12.65
N ALA A 151 -16.46 -19.59 -12.85
CA ALA A 151 -17.43 -19.63 -11.76
C ALA A 151 -17.20 -20.83 -10.83
N ASP A 152 -16.69 -21.95 -11.34
CA ASP A 152 -16.37 -23.12 -10.53
C ASP A 152 -15.15 -22.88 -9.65
N PHE A 153 -14.17 -22.11 -10.14
CA PHE A 153 -13.03 -21.64 -9.34
C PHE A 153 -13.51 -20.70 -8.23
N PHE A 154 -14.22 -19.63 -8.57
CA PHE A 154 -14.71 -18.64 -7.59
C PHE A 154 -15.55 -19.29 -6.49
N ARG A 155 -16.53 -20.12 -6.87
CA ARG A 155 -17.37 -20.84 -5.90
C ARG A 155 -16.58 -21.80 -5.02
N THR A 156 -15.57 -22.50 -5.57
CA THR A 156 -14.77 -23.41 -4.73
C THR A 156 -13.92 -22.63 -3.73
N MET A 157 -13.36 -21.50 -4.14
CA MET A 157 -12.59 -20.63 -3.24
C MET A 157 -13.45 -20.12 -2.08
N GLU A 158 -14.69 -19.71 -2.34
CA GLU A 158 -15.63 -19.24 -1.31
C GLU A 158 -16.19 -20.37 -0.45
N ASP A 159 -16.69 -21.45 -1.05
CA ASP A 159 -17.27 -22.60 -0.34
C ASP A 159 -16.27 -23.26 0.61
N ALA A 160 -15.05 -23.51 0.15
CA ALA A 160 -14.04 -24.18 0.96
C ALA A 160 -13.44 -23.28 2.05
N SER A 161 -13.41 -21.96 1.85
CA SER A 161 -12.85 -21.02 2.84
C SER A 161 -13.89 -20.42 3.78
N SER A 162 -15.17 -20.46 3.39
CA SER A 162 -16.27 -19.71 4.04
C SER A 162 -16.04 -18.19 4.10
N VAL A 163 -15.23 -17.65 3.20
CA VAL A 163 -14.99 -16.20 3.05
C VAL A 163 -15.83 -15.67 1.88
N ASP A 164 -16.52 -14.55 2.10
CA ASP A 164 -17.25 -13.83 1.04
C ASP A 164 -16.24 -13.05 0.17
N LEU A 165 -16.12 -13.44 -1.10
CA LEU A 165 -15.17 -12.87 -2.06
C LEU A 165 -15.87 -12.21 -3.25
N ASP A 166 -17.20 -12.06 -3.22
CA ASP A 166 -17.99 -11.49 -4.32
C ASP A 166 -17.46 -10.11 -4.74
N TRP A 167 -17.15 -9.26 -3.74
CA TRP A 167 -16.58 -7.93 -3.96
C TRP A 167 -15.21 -8.00 -4.65
N PHE A 168 -14.38 -8.98 -4.27
CA PHE A 168 -13.04 -9.15 -4.78
C PHE A 168 -13.08 -9.66 -6.22
N TRP A 169 -13.87 -10.69 -6.50
CA TRP A 169 -14.05 -11.22 -7.85
C TRP A 169 -14.59 -10.14 -8.78
N ARG A 170 -15.63 -9.42 -8.36
CA ARG A 170 -16.21 -8.33 -9.16
C ARG A 170 -15.15 -7.27 -9.50
N GLY A 171 -14.44 -6.73 -8.50
CA GLY A 171 -13.45 -5.68 -8.73
C GLY A 171 -12.23 -6.13 -9.52
N TRP A 172 -11.60 -7.25 -9.13
CA TRP A 172 -10.36 -7.69 -9.78
C TRP A 172 -10.56 -8.31 -11.15
N PHE A 173 -11.64 -9.09 -11.35
CA PHE A 173 -11.81 -9.91 -12.55
C PHE A 173 -12.73 -9.31 -13.60
N TYR A 174 -13.78 -8.58 -13.17
CA TYR A 174 -14.81 -8.09 -14.09
C TYR A 174 -14.72 -6.60 -14.43
N THR A 175 -13.87 -5.82 -13.76
CA THR A 175 -13.66 -4.39 -14.07
C THR A 175 -12.21 -4.06 -14.44
N THR A 176 -12.01 -2.85 -14.93
CA THR A 176 -10.70 -2.23 -15.16
C THR A 176 -10.31 -1.24 -14.05
N ASP A 177 -11.07 -1.27 -12.94
CA ASP A 177 -10.77 -0.49 -11.74
C ASP A 177 -9.41 -0.92 -11.17
N HIS A 178 -8.90 -0.09 -10.28
CA HIS A 178 -7.60 -0.25 -9.66
C HIS A 178 -7.63 0.22 -8.23
N VAL A 179 -6.63 -0.20 -7.46
CA VAL A 179 -6.48 0.22 -6.07
C VAL A 179 -5.76 1.56 -6.10
N ASP A 180 -6.45 2.59 -5.61
CA ASP A 180 -5.93 3.94 -5.38
C ASP A 180 -6.70 4.46 -4.16
N MET A 181 -6.09 4.30 -2.99
CA MET A 181 -6.68 4.66 -1.71
C MET A 181 -5.83 5.75 -1.07
N ALA A 182 -6.48 6.80 -0.56
CA ALA A 182 -5.77 7.96 -0.02
C ALA A 182 -6.11 8.21 1.44
N LEU A 183 -5.13 8.72 2.21
CA LEU A 183 -5.39 9.47 3.44
C LEU A 183 -5.86 10.88 3.06
N ASP A 184 -7.19 11.08 2.99
CA ASP A 184 -7.82 12.33 2.52
C ASP A 184 -7.80 13.42 3.60
N GLN A 185 -8.13 13.06 4.85
CA GLN A 185 -8.08 13.98 5.98
C GLN A 185 -7.69 13.23 7.26
N VAL A 186 -6.80 13.83 8.05
CA VAL A 186 -6.46 13.37 9.41
C VAL A 186 -6.73 14.51 10.37
N ARG A 187 -7.64 14.30 11.32
CA ARG A 187 -7.87 15.21 12.45
C ARG A 187 -7.37 14.55 13.72
N TRP A 188 -6.42 15.21 14.36
CA TRP A 188 -5.96 14.84 15.69
C TRP A 188 -6.76 15.64 16.73
N LEU A 189 -7.38 14.91 17.63
CA LEU A 189 -8.24 15.42 18.68
C LEU A 189 -7.73 14.90 20.02
N GLN A 190 -7.69 15.78 21.02
CA GLN A 190 -7.53 15.43 22.42
C GLN A 190 -8.81 15.78 23.15
N ILE A 191 -9.09 15.04 24.22
CA ILE A 191 -10.22 15.37 25.09
C ILE A 191 -9.81 16.53 25.98
N ASP A 192 -10.62 17.58 25.99
CA ASP A 192 -10.52 18.70 26.93
C ASP A 192 -10.66 18.15 28.36
N THR A 193 -9.63 18.31 29.16
CA THR A 193 -9.53 17.75 30.51
C THR A 193 -10.49 18.40 31.50
N GLN A 194 -11.12 19.51 31.11
CA GLN A 194 -11.90 20.43 31.92
C GLN A 194 -11.11 21.05 33.07
N ASP A 195 -9.79 20.84 33.14
CA ASP A 195 -8.92 21.45 34.15
C ASP A 195 -8.37 22.78 33.60
N PRO A 196 -8.77 23.93 34.18
CA PRO A 196 -8.36 25.24 33.68
C PRO A 196 -6.83 25.44 33.65
N ASP A 197 -6.09 24.83 34.58
CA ASP A 197 -4.63 24.93 34.61
C ASP A 197 -3.99 24.20 33.41
N VAL A 198 -4.57 23.06 33.02
CA VAL A 198 -4.11 22.26 31.87
C VAL A 198 -4.50 22.91 30.56
N GLU A 199 -5.77 23.29 30.40
CA GLU A 199 -6.27 23.90 29.16
C GLU A 199 -5.61 25.26 28.91
N SER A 200 -5.43 26.09 29.94
CA SER A 200 -4.77 27.39 29.78
C SER A 200 -3.28 27.26 29.39
N ALA A 201 -2.57 26.26 29.94
CA ALA A 201 -1.21 25.96 29.53
C ALA A 201 -1.13 25.46 28.08
N PHE A 202 -2.11 24.64 27.66
CA PHE A 202 -2.24 24.18 26.28
C PHE A 202 -2.48 25.33 25.31
N ASP A 203 -3.47 26.19 25.60
CA ASP A 203 -3.83 27.34 24.77
C ASP A 203 -2.67 28.35 24.66
N ARG A 204 -1.95 28.59 25.75
CA ARG A 204 -0.75 29.43 25.75
C ARG A 204 0.32 28.86 24.82
N ALA A 205 0.64 27.58 24.97
CA ALA A 205 1.63 26.92 24.12
C ALA A 205 1.20 26.91 22.65
N ALA A 206 -0.09 26.75 22.36
CA ALA A 206 -0.63 26.84 21.00
C ALA A 206 -0.43 28.24 20.42
N SER A 207 -0.78 29.29 21.18
CA SER A 207 -0.61 30.69 20.77
C SER A 207 0.85 31.08 20.55
N GLU A 208 1.76 30.63 21.41
CA GLU A 208 3.21 30.88 21.26
C GLU A 208 3.82 30.20 20.02
N ASN A 209 3.23 29.09 19.57
CA ASN A 209 3.66 28.38 18.37
C ASN A 209 3.02 28.90 17.08
N GLU A 210 2.06 29.83 17.16
CA GLU A 210 1.49 30.45 15.97
C GLU A 210 2.53 31.33 15.27
N PRO A 211 2.72 31.19 13.95
CA PRO A 211 3.61 32.07 13.21
C PRO A 211 3.14 33.53 13.31
N ALA A 212 4.06 34.41 13.70
CA ALA A 212 3.76 35.84 13.74
C ALA A 212 3.39 36.38 12.35
N ASP A 213 2.35 37.23 12.30
CA ASP A 213 1.95 37.91 11.07
C ASP A 213 3.08 38.83 10.56
N VAL A 214 3.24 38.88 9.23
CA VAL A 214 4.25 39.73 8.58
C VAL A 214 4.10 41.21 8.93
N SER A 215 2.88 41.67 9.19
CA SER A 215 2.59 43.03 9.67
C SER A 215 3.21 43.26 11.05
N LEU A 216 2.97 42.40 12.02
CA LEU A 216 3.57 42.47 13.37
C LEU A 216 5.10 42.49 13.31
N ILE A 217 5.69 41.65 12.46
CA ILE A 217 7.15 41.60 12.27
C ILE A 217 7.69 42.93 11.72
N ARG A 218 7.00 43.52 10.74
CA ARG A 218 7.42 44.79 10.12
C ARG A 218 7.16 45.99 11.01
N ASP A 219 6.02 46.01 11.68
CA ASP A 219 5.59 47.07 12.58
C ASP A 219 6.56 47.18 13.76
N ALA A 220 7.11 46.07 14.25
CA ALA A 220 8.18 46.09 15.26
C ALA A 220 9.45 46.87 14.85
N SER A 221 9.67 47.09 13.54
CA SER A 221 10.80 47.89 13.03
C SER A 221 10.40 49.29 12.54
N TYR A 222 9.15 49.45 12.10
CA TYR A 222 8.63 50.70 11.54
C TYR A 222 8.04 51.61 12.61
N ILE A 223 7.34 51.04 13.58
CA ILE A 223 6.76 51.75 14.72
C ILE A 223 7.84 51.87 15.78
N THR A 224 8.32 53.09 16.00
CA THR A 224 9.37 53.36 16.99
C THR A 224 8.87 53.29 18.43
N GLU A 225 7.61 53.71 18.65
CA GLU A 225 6.94 53.71 19.95
C GLU A 225 5.43 53.67 19.70
N THR A 226 4.72 52.82 20.45
CA THR A 226 3.26 52.72 20.43
C THR A 226 2.62 53.70 21.41
N TYR A 227 1.35 54.04 21.22
CA TYR A 227 0.64 54.92 22.16
C TYR A 227 0.55 54.34 23.57
N LEU A 228 0.46 53.01 23.71
CA LEU A 228 0.46 52.33 25.01
C LEU A 228 1.81 52.46 25.72
N GLU A 229 2.91 52.46 24.96
CA GLU A 229 4.26 52.68 25.50
C GLU A 229 4.47 54.15 25.91
N ALA A 230 3.97 55.09 25.09
CA ALA A 230 4.11 56.53 25.34
C ALA A 230 3.22 57.05 26.50
N ASP A 231 2.04 56.47 26.70
CA ASP A 231 1.08 56.87 27.73
C ASP A 231 0.54 55.67 28.53
N PRO A 232 1.12 55.39 29.71
CA PRO A 232 0.67 54.29 30.57
C PRO A 232 -0.78 54.41 31.05
N SER A 233 -1.42 55.58 30.94
CA SER A 233 -2.84 55.75 31.32
C SER A 233 -3.81 55.07 30.34
N LEU A 234 -3.31 54.70 29.15
CA LEU A 234 -4.06 53.95 28.15
C LEU A 234 -4.09 52.44 28.44
N HIS A 235 -3.30 51.95 29.41
CA HIS A 235 -3.37 50.56 29.84
C HIS A 235 -4.71 50.25 30.50
N ASP A 236 -5.37 49.20 30.01
CA ASP A 236 -6.56 48.61 30.59
C ASP A 236 -6.31 47.15 31.01
N PHE A 237 -7.37 46.51 31.51
CA PHE A 237 -7.36 45.11 31.91
C PHE A 237 -6.79 44.17 30.83
N TYR A 238 -7.11 44.37 29.56
CA TYR A 238 -6.70 43.48 28.46
C TYR A 238 -5.25 43.72 28.02
N THR A 239 -4.69 44.90 28.31
CA THR A 239 -3.28 45.19 28.01
C THR A 239 -2.32 44.76 29.12
N THR A 240 -2.79 44.63 30.36
CA THR A 240 -1.92 44.32 31.52
C THR A 240 -2.12 42.93 32.10
N THR A 241 -3.27 42.31 31.84
CA THR A 241 -3.59 41.00 32.38
C THR A 241 -3.20 39.94 31.38
N ASP A 242 -2.52 38.90 31.86
CA ASP A 242 -2.20 37.73 31.04
C ASP A 242 -3.52 37.06 30.57
N PRO A 243 -3.76 36.97 29.25
CA PRO A 243 -4.96 36.33 28.72
C PRO A 243 -5.12 34.86 29.12
N PHE A 244 -4.00 34.21 29.49
CA PHE A 244 -3.95 32.82 29.93
C PHE A 244 -3.77 32.73 31.46
N MET A 245 -4.24 33.73 32.21
CA MET A 245 -4.31 33.67 33.66
C MET A 245 -5.52 32.84 34.09
N VAL A 246 -5.28 31.78 34.85
CA VAL A 246 -6.34 30.98 35.47
C VAL A 246 -6.79 31.64 36.78
N LEU A 247 -8.09 31.95 36.88
CA LEU A 247 -8.69 32.50 38.09
C LEU A 247 -9.14 31.38 39.02
N GLU A 248 -9.20 31.67 40.32
CA GLU A 248 -9.77 30.74 41.30
C GLU A 248 -11.25 30.41 41.01
N LEU A 249 -11.98 31.34 40.39
CA LEU A 249 -13.36 31.10 39.97
C LEU A 249 -13.44 30.00 38.90
N ASP A 250 -12.50 29.97 37.95
CA ASP A 250 -12.46 28.98 36.88
C ASP A 250 -12.27 27.56 37.45
N LYS A 251 -11.46 27.43 38.49
CA LYS A 251 -11.22 26.17 39.20
C LYS A 251 -12.47 25.67 39.92
N VAL A 252 -13.22 26.56 40.56
CA VAL A 252 -14.50 26.22 41.21
C VAL A 252 -15.51 25.75 40.17
N GLU A 253 -15.66 26.47 39.06
CA GLU A 253 -16.60 26.11 37.99
C GLU A 253 -16.24 24.77 37.31
N SER A 254 -14.95 24.48 37.14
CA SER A 254 -14.46 23.18 36.69
C SER A 254 -14.84 22.05 37.66
N GLN A 255 -14.59 22.23 38.96
CA GLN A 255 -14.94 21.24 39.99
C GLN A 255 -16.45 20.96 40.03
N GLU A 256 -17.28 21.99 39.89
CA GLU A 256 -18.73 21.82 39.81
C GLU A 256 -19.18 21.04 38.56
N ARG A 257 -18.49 21.21 37.43
CA ARG A 257 -18.71 20.43 36.21
C ARG A 257 -18.34 18.97 36.42
N LEU A 258 -17.13 18.71 36.92
CA LEU A 258 -16.63 17.36 37.19
C LEU A 258 -17.50 16.63 38.23
N GLY A 259 -18.02 17.33 39.24
CA GLY A 259 -18.92 16.76 40.24
C GLY A 259 -20.28 16.30 39.70
N LYS A 260 -20.66 16.70 38.47
CA LYS A 260 -21.89 16.25 37.79
C LYS A 260 -21.67 15.02 36.90
N MET A 261 -20.42 14.65 36.64
CA MET A 261 -20.04 13.55 35.77
C MET A 261 -19.95 12.22 36.55
N ASN A 262 -20.11 11.12 35.85
CA ASN A 262 -19.93 9.79 36.42
C ASN A 262 -18.44 9.36 36.41
N THR A 263 -18.13 8.27 37.12
CA THR A 263 -16.75 7.78 37.27
C THR A 263 -16.09 7.40 35.93
N GLU A 264 -16.85 6.88 34.97
CA GLU A 264 -16.31 6.49 33.65
C GLU A 264 -15.99 7.72 32.79
N GLU A 265 -16.82 8.74 32.84
CA GLU A 265 -16.60 10.03 32.16
C GLU A 265 -15.35 10.73 32.69
N ILE A 266 -15.19 10.80 34.02
CA ILE A 266 -14.00 11.39 34.66
C ILE A 266 -12.74 10.61 34.27
N ALA A 267 -12.80 9.28 34.27
CA ALA A 267 -11.67 8.44 33.85
C ALA A 267 -11.31 8.63 32.37
N LEU A 268 -12.30 8.91 31.51
CA LEU A 268 -12.07 9.20 30.10
C LEU A 268 -11.39 10.57 29.89
N LEU A 269 -11.83 11.61 30.61
CA LEU A 269 -11.20 12.94 30.59
C LEU A 269 -9.73 12.86 31.01
N GLN A 270 -9.45 12.10 32.07
CA GLN A 270 -8.10 11.93 32.61
C GLN A 270 -7.24 10.91 31.85
N SER A 271 -7.78 10.30 30.78
CA SER A 271 -7.08 9.21 30.09
C SER A 271 -5.88 9.67 29.26
N GLY A 272 -5.81 10.96 28.90
CA GLY A 272 -4.74 11.53 28.06
C GLY A 272 -4.66 10.92 26.66
N LYS A 273 -5.71 10.21 26.22
CA LYS A 273 -5.73 9.49 24.94
C LYS A 273 -5.82 10.46 23.76
N ASN A 274 -5.21 10.04 22.66
CA ASN A 274 -5.20 10.78 21.41
C ASN A 274 -6.15 10.12 20.41
N TYR A 275 -7.05 10.91 19.85
CA TYR A 275 -8.07 10.47 18.91
C TYR A 275 -7.71 10.96 17.51
N TYR A 276 -7.71 10.05 16.55
CA TYR A 276 -7.44 10.34 15.16
C TYR A 276 -8.66 10.02 14.34
N GLU A 277 -9.39 11.04 13.89
CA GLU A 277 -10.44 10.89 12.89
C GLU A 277 -9.79 10.93 11.51
N ILE A 278 -9.75 9.78 10.84
CA ILE A 278 -9.12 9.62 9.53
C ILE A 278 -10.19 9.35 8.49
N THR A 279 -10.23 10.18 7.46
CA THR A 279 -11.04 9.99 6.26
C THR A 279 -10.16 9.36 5.19
N PHE A 280 -10.58 8.17 4.73
CA PHE A 280 -10.00 7.45 3.61
C PHE A 280 -10.85 7.68 2.37
N ARG A 281 -10.22 7.76 1.20
CA ARG A 281 -10.90 7.91 -0.09
C ARG A 281 -10.48 6.81 -1.05
N ASN A 282 -11.45 6.11 -1.65
CA ASN A 282 -11.23 5.22 -2.78
C ASN A 282 -11.35 6.05 -4.08
N LYS A 283 -10.23 6.28 -4.75
CA LYS A 283 -10.17 7.00 -6.04
C LYS A 283 -10.19 6.04 -7.23
N GLY A 284 -9.67 4.84 -7.04
CA GLY A 284 -9.41 3.90 -8.13
C GLY A 284 -10.58 2.98 -8.46
N GLY A 285 -11.60 2.95 -7.60
CA GLY A 285 -12.83 2.17 -7.73
C GLY A 285 -12.72 0.76 -7.16
N LEU A 286 -11.51 0.23 -6.97
CA LEU A 286 -11.30 -1.10 -6.43
C LEU A 286 -11.18 -1.03 -4.90
N VAL A 287 -12.22 -1.52 -4.20
CA VAL A 287 -12.23 -1.60 -2.74
C VAL A 287 -11.23 -2.63 -2.22
N MET A 288 -10.49 -2.28 -1.17
CA MET A 288 -9.52 -3.15 -0.51
C MET A 288 -9.58 -2.95 1.02
N PRO A 289 -9.07 -3.91 1.82
CA PRO A 289 -8.88 -3.69 3.25
C PRO A 289 -8.00 -2.46 3.52
N LEU A 290 -8.34 -1.67 4.55
CA LEU A 290 -7.49 -0.56 4.99
C LEU A 290 -6.45 -1.11 5.99
N ILE A 291 -5.18 -0.99 5.64
CA ILE A 291 -4.05 -1.41 6.47
C ILE A 291 -3.31 -0.15 6.91
N VAL A 292 -3.42 0.21 8.18
CA VAL A 292 -2.95 1.50 8.69
C VAL A 292 -1.95 1.26 9.81
N GLU A 293 -0.71 1.73 9.65
CA GLU A 293 0.31 1.73 10.70
C GLU A 293 0.44 3.12 11.30
N PHE A 294 0.31 3.20 12.62
CA PHE A 294 0.67 4.37 13.42
C PHE A 294 2.06 4.14 14.02
N GLU A 295 2.93 5.12 13.87
CA GLU A 295 4.18 5.22 14.63
C GLU A 295 4.00 6.30 15.68
N LEU A 296 4.11 5.92 16.94
CA LEU A 296 3.92 6.80 18.09
C LEU A 296 5.22 7.51 18.48
N ASP A 297 5.11 8.60 19.22
CA ASP A 297 6.24 9.41 19.71
C ASP A 297 7.26 8.62 20.55
N ASN A 298 6.81 7.57 21.23
CA ASN A 298 7.62 6.64 22.00
C ASN A 298 8.33 5.57 21.14
N GLY A 299 8.10 5.58 19.81
CA GLY A 299 8.64 4.61 18.85
C GLY A 299 7.84 3.33 18.67
N GLU A 300 6.74 3.14 19.41
CA GLU A 300 5.82 2.01 19.25
C GLU A 300 5.09 2.08 17.90
N LYS A 301 4.88 0.92 17.28
CA LYS A 301 4.12 0.80 16.02
C LYS A 301 2.84 0.02 16.23
N LEU A 302 1.71 0.65 15.92
CA LEU A 302 0.38 0.05 16.00
C LEU A 302 -0.15 -0.22 14.59
N LEU A 303 -0.37 -1.49 14.25
CA LEU A 303 -0.93 -1.90 12.97
C LEU A 303 -2.42 -2.20 13.11
N HIS A 304 -3.25 -1.47 12.37
CA HIS A 304 -4.68 -1.71 12.25
C HIS A 304 -5.01 -2.30 10.88
N ARG A 305 -5.70 -3.45 10.88
CA ARG A 305 -6.27 -4.06 9.66
C ARG A 305 -7.78 -3.96 9.72
N ILE A 306 -8.36 -3.23 8.77
CA ILE A 306 -9.80 -3.06 8.66
C ILE A 306 -10.29 -3.79 7.40
N PRO A 307 -11.27 -4.70 7.51
CA PRO A 307 -11.82 -5.44 6.37
C PRO A 307 -12.41 -4.52 5.28
N ALA A 308 -12.45 -4.99 4.03
CA ALA A 308 -12.93 -4.23 2.87
C ALA A 308 -14.42 -3.83 2.98
N GLU A 309 -15.19 -4.49 3.83
CA GLU A 309 -16.61 -4.22 4.10
C GLU A 309 -16.85 -2.82 4.66
N ILE A 310 -15.80 -2.15 5.18
CA ILE A 310 -15.87 -0.75 5.61
C ILE A 310 -16.38 0.18 4.49
N TRP A 311 -16.15 -0.17 3.22
CA TRP A 311 -16.57 0.63 2.08
C TRP A 311 -18.07 0.52 1.76
N LYS A 312 -18.78 -0.49 2.26
CA LYS A 312 -20.14 -0.86 1.83
C LYS A 312 -21.19 0.25 1.97
N MET A 313 -21.07 1.11 2.98
CA MET A 313 -22.09 2.13 3.30
C MET A 313 -21.63 3.56 2.99
N SER A 314 -20.39 3.75 2.57
CA SER A 314 -19.80 5.10 2.50
C SER A 314 -18.86 5.31 1.31
N GLU A 315 -18.83 4.42 0.32
CA GLU A 315 -18.08 4.67 -0.91
C GLU A 315 -18.49 6.01 -1.58
N PRO A 316 -17.55 6.88 -2.00
CA PRO A 316 -16.10 6.66 -2.13
C PRO A 316 -15.25 7.05 -0.91
N THR A 317 -15.84 7.45 0.21
CA THR A 317 -15.10 7.98 1.36
C THR A 317 -15.57 7.39 2.69
N VAL A 318 -14.65 6.83 3.47
CA VAL A 318 -14.99 6.33 4.81
C VAL A 318 -14.18 7.03 5.89
N THR A 319 -14.85 7.43 6.95
CA THR A 319 -14.21 8.04 8.12
C THR A 319 -14.21 7.06 9.28
N LYS A 320 -13.05 6.91 9.93
CA LYS A 320 -12.88 6.04 11.09
C LYS A 320 -12.05 6.74 12.16
N VAL A 321 -12.46 6.56 13.41
CA VAL A 321 -11.73 7.08 14.58
C VAL A 321 -10.81 6.00 15.13
N PHE A 322 -9.55 6.37 15.37
CA PHE A 322 -8.52 5.56 16.03
C PHE A 322 -8.15 6.21 17.36
N VAL A 323 -7.75 5.39 18.34
CA VAL A 323 -7.40 5.85 19.68
C VAL A 323 -6.03 5.32 20.02
N THR A 324 -5.14 6.21 20.46
CA THR A 324 -3.75 5.88 20.78
C THR A 324 -3.37 6.44 22.16
N PRO A 325 -2.46 5.76 22.89
CA PRO A 325 -2.06 6.19 24.23
C PRO A 325 -1.18 7.44 24.22
N THR A 326 -0.37 7.63 23.19
CA THR A 326 0.49 8.81 22.98
C THR A 326 0.35 9.32 21.55
N PRO A 327 0.77 10.56 21.25
CA PRO A 327 0.64 11.13 19.91
C PRO A 327 1.35 10.31 18.83
N ALA A 328 0.70 10.18 17.68
CA ALA A 328 1.29 9.61 16.47
C ALA A 328 2.19 10.64 15.76
N VAL A 329 3.41 10.23 15.44
CA VAL A 329 4.36 10.99 14.64
C VAL A 329 4.22 10.70 13.15
N ARG A 330 3.79 9.48 12.81
CA ARG A 330 3.56 9.05 11.43
C ARG A 330 2.36 8.12 11.35
N ILE A 331 1.56 8.30 10.31
CA ILE A 331 0.49 7.38 9.92
C ILE A 331 0.74 6.99 8.47
N ALA A 332 0.74 5.69 8.20
CA ALA A 332 0.97 5.14 6.87
C ALA A 332 -0.17 4.19 6.47
N LEU A 333 -0.75 4.43 5.30
CA LEU A 333 -1.66 3.52 4.62
C LEU A 333 -0.84 2.53 3.77
N ASP A 334 -1.20 1.25 3.84
CA ASP A 334 -0.54 0.13 3.17
C ASP A 334 1.01 0.12 3.30
N PRO A 335 1.56 0.15 4.53
CA PRO A 335 3.01 0.26 4.76
C PRO A 335 3.82 -0.92 4.21
N MET A 336 3.16 -2.06 3.95
CA MET A 336 3.77 -3.30 3.47
C MET A 336 3.50 -3.57 1.99
N LEU A 337 2.82 -2.66 1.29
CA LEU A 337 2.49 -2.77 -0.14
C LEU A 337 1.66 -4.03 -0.48
N GLU A 338 0.69 -4.34 0.36
CA GLU A 338 -0.17 -5.51 0.29
C GLU A 338 -1.32 -5.35 -0.72
N THR A 339 -1.78 -4.13 -0.98
CA THR A 339 -3.05 -3.90 -1.67
C THR A 339 -2.92 -3.62 -3.17
N ALA A 340 -1.70 -3.35 -3.65
CA ALA A 340 -1.40 -2.89 -5.01
C ALA A 340 -1.88 -1.46 -5.32
N ASP A 341 -1.84 -0.58 -4.32
CA ASP A 341 -2.12 0.84 -4.50
C ASP A 341 -1.20 1.49 -5.54
N VAL A 342 -1.78 2.10 -6.57
CA VAL A 342 -1.03 2.68 -7.69
C VAL A 342 -0.40 4.03 -7.36
N ASP A 343 -0.93 4.76 -6.38
CA ASP A 343 -0.41 6.04 -5.90
C ASP A 343 -0.02 5.90 -4.43
N MET A 344 1.26 6.09 -4.14
CA MET A 344 1.77 5.99 -2.77
C MET A 344 1.99 7.38 -2.15
N SER A 345 1.80 8.45 -2.93
CA SER A 345 2.18 9.81 -2.51
C SER A 345 1.26 10.39 -1.45
N ASP A 346 0.04 9.89 -1.34
CA ASP A 346 -1.01 10.27 -0.40
C ASP A 346 -1.29 9.19 0.66
N ASN A 347 -0.37 8.22 0.80
CA ASN A 347 -0.43 7.16 1.81
C ASN A 347 0.23 7.54 3.13
N TYR A 348 0.69 8.79 3.28
CA TYR A 348 1.46 9.21 4.46
C TYR A 348 0.90 10.49 5.09
N TRP A 349 0.79 10.48 6.40
CA TRP A 349 0.60 11.67 7.22
C TRP A 349 1.71 11.77 8.28
N PRO A 350 2.42 12.91 8.38
CA PRO A 350 2.42 14.03 7.44
C PRO A 350 2.88 13.62 6.02
N ALA A 351 2.51 14.41 5.02
CA ALA A 351 2.85 14.12 3.62
C ALA A 351 4.37 14.03 3.42
N ARG A 352 4.82 13.00 2.71
CA ARG A 352 6.24 12.72 2.48
C ARG A 352 6.61 13.00 1.02
N PRO A 353 7.39 14.06 0.73
CA PRO A 353 7.88 14.27 -0.63
C PRO A 353 8.92 13.21 -1.00
N GLU A 354 8.71 12.52 -2.13
CA GLU A 354 9.70 11.58 -2.69
C GLU A 354 10.59 12.28 -3.74
N PRO A 355 11.92 12.11 -3.68
CA PRO A 355 12.82 12.73 -4.65
C PRO A 355 12.75 12.01 -6.01
N SER A 356 12.47 12.75 -7.09
CA SER A 356 12.62 12.24 -8.45
C SER A 356 14.04 12.46 -8.97
N ARG A 357 14.59 11.47 -9.68
CA ARG A 357 15.89 11.57 -10.36
C ARG A 357 15.64 11.69 -11.87
N PHE A 358 16.26 12.66 -12.52
CA PHE A 358 16.24 12.81 -13.98
C PHE A 358 17.62 12.46 -14.55
N GLU A 359 17.65 11.56 -15.54
CA GLU A 359 18.88 11.21 -16.26
C GLU A 359 19.05 12.10 -17.49
N ILE A 360 20.27 12.62 -17.71
CA ILE A 360 20.58 13.58 -18.78
C ILE A 360 20.93 12.87 -20.11
N PHE A 361 21.08 11.55 -20.12
CA PHE A 361 21.60 10.81 -21.28
C PHE A 361 20.55 9.93 -21.97
N LYS A 362 20.63 9.92 -23.30
CA LYS A 362 19.90 9.03 -24.20
C LYS A 362 20.58 7.67 -24.19
N SER A 363 19.94 6.62 -23.68
CA SER A 363 20.43 5.25 -23.87
C SER A 363 20.04 4.72 -25.25
N GLU A 364 20.97 4.04 -25.92
CA GLU A 364 20.68 3.27 -27.14
C GLU A 364 19.88 2.00 -26.77
N SER A 365 18.96 1.60 -27.66
CA SER A 365 17.94 0.58 -27.42
C SER A 365 18.50 -0.79 -27.01
N GLU A 366 18.02 -1.33 -25.90
CA GLU A 366 18.18 -2.75 -25.54
C GLU A 366 17.50 -3.65 -26.59
N LEU A 367 18.22 -4.66 -27.10
CA LEU A 367 17.63 -5.68 -27.96
C LEU A 367 16.80 -6.69 -27.14
N ARG A 368 15.77 -7.25 -27.78
CA ARG A 368 14.92 -8.30 -27.20
C ARG A 368 15.79 -9.46 -26.73
N TRP A 369 15.56 -9.94 -25.50
CA TRP A 369 16.34 -10.96 -24.77
C TRP A 369 17.59 -10.49 -24.00
N GLY A 370 17.84 -9.19 -23.88
CA GLY A 370 18.95 -8.70 -23.06
C GLY A 370 20.33 -8.97 -23.66
N ALA A 371 20.38 -9.21 -24.97
CA ALA A 371 21.62 -9.13 -25.72
C ALA A 371 22.01 -7.64 -25.81
N THR A 372 22.75 -7.16 -24.82
CA THR A 372 23.53 -5.94 -24.98
C THR A 372 24.67 -6.23 -25.97
N ARG A 373 25.04 -5.25 -26.79
CA ARG A 373 26.37 -5.30 -27.47
C ARG A 373 27.52 -5.21 -26.46
N ASP A 374 27.20 -4.81 -25.23
CA ASP A 374 28.12 -4.68 -24.11
C ASP A 374 28.31 -6.00 -23.36
N GLU A 375 29.49 -6.15 -22.78
CA GLU A 375 29.88 -7.26 -21.91
C GLU A 375 28.95 -7.46 -20.72
N ASN A 376 28.66 -8.73 -20.44
CA ASN A 376 27.89 -9.11 -19.26
C ASN A 376 28.72 -8.99 -17.96
N PRO A 377 28.08 -8.92 -16.79
CA PRO A 377 28.77 -8.80 -15.51
C PRO A 377 29.79 -9.92 -15.22
N MET A 378 29.56 -11.16 -15.70
CA MET A 378 30.53 -12.25 -15.54
C MET A 378 31.77 -12.02 -16.40
N GLN A 379 31.61 -11.57 -17.65
CA GLN A 379 32.73 -11.20 -18.53
C GLN A 379 33.53 -10.02 -17.97
N ARG A 380 32.84 -9.00 -17.44
CA ARG A 380 33.50 -7.86 -16.78
C ARG A 380 34.27 -8.29 -15.54
N SER A 381 33.70 -9.21 -14.74
CA SER A 381 34.35 -9.76 -13.55
C SER A 381 35.60 -10.56 -13.93
N GLN A 382 35.50 -11.46 -14.91
CA GLN A 382 36.64 -12.22 -15.44
C GLN A 382 37.75 -11.30 -15.93
N ARG A 383 37.41 -10.25 -16.70
CA ARG A 383 38.39 -9.26 -17.17
C ARG A 383 39.00 -8.45 -16.03
N SER A 384 38.22 -8.08 -15.01
CA SER A 384 38.76 -7.39 -13.82
C SER A 384 39.81 -8.26 -13.14
N SER A 385 39.53 -9.56 -12.96
CA SER A 385 40.49 -10.51 -12.40
C SER A 385 41.71 -10.71 -13.31
N GLU A 386 41.55 -10.70 -14.63
CA GLU A 386 42.69 -10.75 -15.57
C GLU A 386 43.59 -9.51 -15.46
N LEU A 387 43.01 -8.32 -15.27
CA LEU A 387 43.76 -7.08 -15.07
C LEU A 387 44.50 -7.05 -13.73
N GLU A 388 43.85 -7.51 -12.65
CA GLU A 388 44.46 -7.62 -11.32
C GLU A 388 45.66 -8.59 -11.33
N ASN A 389 45.59 -9.69 -12.07
CA ASN A 389 46.68 -10.67 -12.19
C ASN A 389 47.85 -10.24 -13.08
N VAL A 390 47.75 -9.11 -13.80
CA VAL A 390 48.82 -8.56 -14.66
C VAL A 390 49.60 -7.45 -13.94
N GLU A 391 49.05 -6.90 -12.85
CA GLU A 391 49.71 -5.88 -12.02
C GLU A 391 50.54 -6.46 -10.85
N ASP A 392 50.44 -7.77 -10.59
CA ASP A 392 51.32 -8.57 -9.71
C ASP A 392 52.39 -9.33 -10.53
#